data_AF-R7YKL6-F1
#
_entry.id   AF-R7YKL6-F1
#
_cell.length_a   1.000
_cell.length_b   1.000
_cell.length_c   1.000
_cell.angle_alpha   90.00
_cell.angle_beta   90.00
_cell.angle_gamma   90.00
#
_symmetry.space_group_name_H-M   'P 1'
#
loop_
_entity.id
_entity.type
_entity.pdbx_description
1 polymer ?
#
loop_
_entity_poly.entity_id
_entity_poly.type
_entity_poly.pdbx_seq_one_letter_code
_entity_poly.pdbx_strand_id
1 'polypeptide(L)'
;MCGGDCAGREAEGGLIAILRPPPQSTSKGAVNSVGVHCDLVFRDTVANSTSSSSSTRAVFQAAHQDSLAALARSWVVIHYDGDLSRSSQGDWSQPLYSFQVARSVAESSSGQRAVMDVPQALPLTVGGLGVVGRRVSLVEGTGIGAQRIAEGIIGWN
;
A
#
# COMPACT_ATOMS: atom_id res chain seq x y z
N MET A 1 -34.26 -3.55 2.20
CA MET A 1 -34.32 -4.97 1.77
C MET A 1 -33.89 -5.00 0.31
N CYS A 2 -32.64 -5.33 0.01
CA CYS A 2 -32.22 -5.56 -1.38
C CYS A 2 -32.46 -7.02 -1.70
N GLY A 3 -33.47 -7.29 -2.53
CA GLY A 3 -33.79 -8.61 -3.04
C GLY A 3 -33.11 -8.83 -4.40
N GLY A 4 -32.59 -10.04 -4.59
CA GLY A 4 -32.21 -10.59 -5.90
C GLY A 4 -30.78 -10.28 -6.35
N ASP A 5 -29.97 -11.34 -6.42
CA ASP A 5 -28.86 -11.55 -7.35
C ASP A 5 -27.77 -10.46 -7.48
N CYS A 6 -27.14 -10.08 -6.38
CA CYS A 6 -25.86 -9.36 -6.39
C CYS A 6 -24.66 -10.34 -6.37
N ALA A 7 -24.61 -11.28 -7.31
CA ALA A 7 -23.38 -12.03 -7.59
C ALA A 7 -22.39 -11.11 -8.33
N GLY A 8 -21.62 -10.30 -7.60
CA GLY A 8 -20.62 -9.46 -8.26
C GLY A 8 -19.90 -8.38 -7.46
N ARG A 9 -20.35 -8.05 -6.25
CA ARG A 9 -19.56 -7.23 -5.32
C ARG A 9 -19.75 -7.75 -3.92
N GLU A 10 -18.86 -8.64 -3.50
CA GLU A 10 -18.65 -8.82 -2.07
C GLU A 10 -18.27 -7.44 -1.51
N ALA A 11 -18.97 -7.00 -0.46
CA ALA A 11 -18.55 -5.87 0.33
C ALA A 11 -17.26 -6.31 1.07
N GLU A 12 -16.15 -6.32 0.34
CA GLU A 12 -14.84 -6.68 0.86
C GLU A 12 -14.33 -5.51 1.70
N GLY A 13 -14.89 -5.38 2.91
CA GLY A 13 -14.47 -4.38 3.89
C GLY A 13 -12.96 -4.42 4.15
N GLY A 14 -12.45 -3.37 4.78
CA GLY A 14 -11.03 -3.21 5.05
C GLY A 14 -10.61 -1.76 4.93
N LEU A 15 -9.30 -1.56 4.79
CA LEU A 15 -8.73 -0.22 4.60
C LEU A 15 -8.20 -0.07 3.19
N ILE A 16 -8.28 1.14 2.65
CA ILE A 16 -7.77 1.48 1.32
C ILE A 16 -6.90 2.74 1.41
N ALA A 17 -5.83 2.76 0.61
CA ALA A 17 -5.08 3.96 0.31
C ALA A 17 -4.98 4.12 -1.21
N ILE A 18 -5.41 5.28 -1.70
CA ILE A 18 -5.25 5.66 -3.11
C ILE A 18 -3.86 6.28 -3.26
N LEU A 19 -2.95 5.57 -3.90
CA LEU A 19 -1.55 5.97 -4.03
C LEU A 19 -1.35 6.74 -5.33
N ARG A 20 -0.78 7.94 -5.21
CA ARG A 20 -0.47 8.83 -6.32
C ARG A 20 1.00 9.25 -6.24
N PRO A 21 1.63 9.57 -7.38
CA PRO A 21 2.96 10.14 -7.37
C PRO A 21 3.00 11.39 -6.48
N PRO A 22 4.03 11.54 -5.63
CA PRO A 22 4.20 12.75 -4.85
C PRO A 22 4.36 13.96 -5.80
N PRO A 23 3.89 15.15 -5.41
CA PRO A 23 4.15 16.36 -6.19
C PRO A 23 5.66 16.53 -6.36
N GLN A 24 6.12 16.55 -7.62
CA GLN A 24 7.54 16.56 -7.95
C GLN A 24 8.23 17.75 -7.27
N SER A 25 9.07 17.51 -6.26
CA SER A 25 10.04 18.51 -5.84
C SER A 25 10.95 18.75 -7.04
N THR A 26 11.08 19.99 -7.47
CA THR A 26 11.87 20.45 -8.62
C THR A 26 13.37 20.26 -8.43
N SER A 27 13.84 19.06 -8.07
CA SER A 27 15.26 18.72 -8.07
C SER A 27 15.66 18.42 -9.51
N LYS A 28 16.19 19.44 -10.18
CA LYS A 28 16.90 19.34 -11.45
C LYS A 28 17.96 18.22 -11.35
N GLY A 29 17.68 17.02 -11.83
CA GLY A 29 18.68 15.95 -11.91
C GLY A 29 18.20 14.50 -11.84
N ALA A 30 16.99 14.20 -11.35
CA ALA A 30 16.49 12.82 -11.31
C ALA A 30 15.79 12.44 -12.62
N VAL A 31 16.59 12.05 -13.61
CA VAL A 31 16.12 11.43 -14.85
C VAL A 31 15.51 10.05 -14.50
N ASN A 32 14.21 9.87 -14.77
CA ASN A 32 13.46 8.61 -14.82
C ASN A 32 12.76 8.05 -13.54
N SER A 33 12.33 8.87 -12.59
CA SER A 33 11.41 8.35 -11.54
C SER A 33 9.98 8.24 -12.07
N VAL A 34 9.58 7.04 -12.49
CA VAL A 34 8.21 6.73 -12.92
C VAL A 34 7.31 6.70 -11.69
N GLY A 35 6.53 7.76 -11.48
CA GLY A 35 5.50 7.76 -10.46
C GLY A 35 4.45 6.68 -10.74
N VAL A 36 3.95 6.03 -9.68
CA VAL A 36 2.95 4.97 -9.81
C VAL A 36 1.58 5.43 -9.29
N HIS A 37 0.53 5.06 -10.03
CA HIS A 37 -0.86 5.18 -9.59
C HIS A 37 -1.41 3.79 -9.28
N CYS A 38 -1.76 3.53 -8.03
CA CYS A 38 -2.39 2.27 -7.63
C CYS A 38 -3.19 2.42 -6.34
N ASP A 39 -4.14 1.50 -6.13
CA ASP A 39 -4.88 1.39 -4.89
C ASP A 39 -4.24 0.27 -4.05
N LEU A 40 -4.04 0.54 -2.77
CA LEU A 40 -3.52 -0.41 -1.80
C LEU A 40 -4.60 -0.72 -0.77
N VAL A 41 -5.10 -1.95 -0.76
CA VAL A 41 -6.14 -2.41 0.15
C VAL A 41 -5.55 -3.33 1.21
N PHE A 42 -5.80 -3.05 2.48
CA PHE A 42 -5.44 -3.89 3.63
C PHE A 42 -6.68 -4.62 4.16
N ARG A 43 -6.53 -5.92 4.42
CA ARG A 43 -7.59 -6.77 4.96
C ARG A 43 -7.02 -7.74 5.97
N ASP A 44 -7.78 -8.00 7.03
CA ASP A 44 -7.48 -9.14 7.88
C ASP A 44 -7.94 -10.42 7.19
N THR A 45 -7.05 -11.41 7.16
CA THR A 45 -7.45 -12.77 6.82
C THR A 45 -7.88 -13.44 8.11
N VAL A 46 -9.14 -13.87 8.16
CA VAL A 46 -9.59 -14.74 9.24
C VAL A 46 -8.88 -16.08 9.05
N ALA A 47 -8.03 -16.45 10.01
CA ALA A 47 -7.41 -17.76 10.05
C ALA A 47 -8.52 -18.82 10.14
N ASN A 48 -8.91 -19.37 8.99
CA ASN A 48 -9.76 -20.55 9.00
C ASN A 48 -8.88 -21.70 9.51
N SER A 49 -9.18 -22.16 10.73
CA SER A 49 -8.53 -23.24 11.49
C SER A 49 -7.21 -22.93 12.24
N THR A 50 -7.32 -22.97 13.58
CA THR A 50 -6.30 -23.35 14.59
C THR A 50 -5.00 -22.57 14.76
N SER A 51 -4.64 -21.64 13.88
CA SER A 51 -3.49 -20.73 14.10
C SER A 51 -3.97 -19.36 14.56
N SER A 52 -3.65 -18.99 15.81
CA SER A 52 -4.08 -17.76 16.49
C SER A 52 -3.38 -16.48 16.03
N SER A 53 -2.90 -16.41 14.78
CA SER A 53 -2.30 -15.20 14.22
C SER A 53 -3.15 -14.70 13.06
N SER A 54 -3.93 -13.65 13.30
CA SER A 54 -4.54 -12.85 12.22
C SER A 54 -3.42 -12.33 11.31
N SER A 55 -3.44 -12.68 10.03
CA SER A 55 -2.48 -12.11 9.06
C SER A 55 -3.17 -11.02 8.25
N THR A 56 -2.51 -9.89 8.08
CA THR A 56 -3.00 -8.82 7.20
C THR A 56 -2.56 -9.12 5.78
N ARG A 57 -3.46 -8.98 4.82
CA ARG A 57 -3.21 -9.10 3.39
C ARG A 57 -3.25 -7.72 2.75
N ALA A 58 -2.26 -7.46 1.90
CA ALA A 58 -2.19 -6.27 1.07
C ALA A 58 -2.55 -6.62 -0.38
N VAL A 59 -3.42 -5.82 -0.99
CA VAL A 59 -3.83 -5.96 -2.39
C VAL A 59 -3.51 -4.66 -3.11
N PHE A 60 -2.61 -4.72 -4.09
CA PHE A 60 -2.35 -3.61 -5.01
C PHE A 60 -3.23 -3.76 -6.24
N GLN A 61 -3.85 -2.67 -6.69
CA GLN A 61 -4.63 -2.62 -7.91
C GLN A 61 -4.15 -1.43 -8.75
N ALA A 62 -3.75 -1.68 -9.99
CA ALA A 62 -3.30 -0.62 -10.90
C ALA A 62 -4.03 -0.73 -12.24
N ALA A 63 -4.23 0.41 -12.89
CA ALA A 63 -4.85 0.45 -14.21
C ALA A 63 -3.99 -0.21 -15.29
N HIS A 64 -2.65 -0.12 -15.16
CA HIS A 64 -1.69 -0.61 -16.13
C HIS A 64 -0.79 -1.70 -15.53
N GLN A 65 -0.51 -2.75 -16.29
CA GLN A 65 0.33 -3.88 -15.86
C GLN A 65 1.75 -3.44 -15.50
N ASP A 66 2.33 -2.51 -16.26
CA ASP A 66 3.68 -1.99 -16.03
C ASP A 66 3.82 -1.29 -14.66
N SER A 67 2.72 -0.77 -14.13
CA SER A 67 2.69 -0.10 -12.82
C SER A 67 2.96 -1.06 -11.66
N LEU A 68 2.50 -2.31 -11.74
CA LEU A 68 2.74 -3.31 -10.69
C LEU A 68 4.13 -3.94 -10.79
N ALA A 69 4.67 -4.10 -12.00
CA ALA A 69 6.04 -4.58 -12.20
C ALA A 69 7.07 -3.66 -11.51
N ALA A 70 6.83 -2.34 -11.53
CA ALA A 70 7.65 -1.35 -10.83
C ALA A 70 7.61 -1.52 -9.29
N LEU A 71 6.55 -2.12 -8.73
CA LEU A 71 6.40 -2.30 -7.29
C LEU A 71 7.25 -3.44 -6.72
N ALA A 72 7.70 -4.39 -7.55
CA ALA A 72 8.38 -5.61 -7.08
C ALA A 72 9.69 -5.35 -6.31
N ARG A 73 10.26 -4.14 -6.41
CA ARG A 73 11.47 -3.72 -5.68
C ARG A 73 11.20 -2.59 -4.69
N SER A 74 9.93 -2.31 -4.44
CA SER A 74 9.48 -1.23 -3.59
C SER A 74 9.20 -1.69 -2.16
N TRP A 75 9.20 -0.73 -1.25
CA TRP A 75 8.82 -0.87 0.14
C TRP A 75 7.53 -0.13 0.39
N VAL A 76 6.62 -0.75 1.14
CA VAL A 76 5.49 -0.06 1.74
C VAL A 76 5.95 0.51 3.06
N VAL A 77 5.81 1.82 3.22
CA VAL A 77 6.17 2.54 4.44
C VAL A 77 4.94 3.25 4.98
N ILE A 78 4.49 2.85 6.18
CA ILE A 78 3.40 3.51 6.91
C ILE A 78 4.03 4.41 7.96
N HIS A 79 3.61 5.68 7.96
CA HIS A 79 4.14 6.73 8.82
C HIS A 79 3.27 6.94 10.06
N TYR A 80 3.81 7.62 11.07
CA TYR A 80 3.03 7.99 12.26
C TYR A 80 1.98 9.06 11.98
N ASP A 81 2.25 9.94 11.01
CA ASP A 81 1.41 11.07 10.62
C ASP A 81 0.55 10.77 9.38
N GLY A 82 -0.36 11.68 9.05
CA GLY A 82 -1.21 11.67 7.84
C GLY A 82 -1.00 12.89 6.94
N ASP A 83 0.20 13.48 6.96
CA ASP A 83 0.49 14.75 6.32
C ASP A 83 1.22 14.56 4.97
N LEU A 84 0.53 14.77 3.86
CA LEU A 84 1.16 14.67 2.53
C LEU A 84 2.04 15.88 2.16
N SER A 85 2.02 16.96 2.95
CA SER A 85 2.85 18.15 2.69
C SER A 85 4.32 17.95 3.03
N ARG A 86 4.65 17.00 3.92
CA ARG A 86 6.02 16.65 4.33
C ARG A 86 6.71 15.68 3.37
N SER A 87 6.24 15.63 2.12
CA SER A 87 6.76 14.72 1.07
C SER A 87 8.19 15.08 0.61
N SER A 88 8.68 16.27 0.91
CA SER A 88 10.03 16.69 0.55
C SER A 88 11.09 16.15 1.53
N GLN A 89 11.75 15.06 1.14
CA GLN A 89 13.01 14.51 1.65
C GLN A 89 13.02 13.77 3.01
N GLY A 90 13.53 12.53 2.96
CA GLY A 90 14.35 11.93 4.02
C GLY A 90 13.67 11.43 5.30
N ASP A 91 12.41 11.76 5.56
CA ASP A 91 11.73 11.43 6.83
C ASP A 91 11.20 9.98 6.87
N TRP A 92 12.07 9.01 6.53
CA TRP A 92 11.80 7.58 6.59
C TRP A 92 12.55 6.89 7.73
N SER A 93 13.28 7.65 8.55
CA SER A 93 14.18 7.08 9.56
C SER A 93 13.45 6.34 10.67
N GLN A 94 12.14 6.60 10.86
CA GLN A 94 11.32 5.96 11.89
C GLN A 94 9.90 5.68 11.38
N PRO A 95 9.73 4.69 10.50
CA PRO A 95 8.40 4.29 10.05
C PRO A 95 7.65 3.62 11.21
N LEU A 96 6.33 3.73 11.22
CA LEU A 96 5.50 2.93 12.11
C LEU A 96 5.53 1.46 11.65
N TYR A 97 5.39 1.25 10.34
CA TYR A 97 5.50 -0.06 9.72
C TYR A 97 6.25 0.05 8.40
N SER A 98 7.09 -0.95 8.11
CA SER A 98 7.78 -1.05 6.83
C SER A 98 7.90 -2.51 6.42
N PHE A 99 7.59 -2.81 5.17
CA PHE A 99 7.76 -4.15 4.60
C PHE A 99 7.98 -4.08 3.10
N GLN A 100 8.73 -5.04 2.59
CA GLN A 100 9.04 -5.14 1.16
C GLN A 100 7.83 -5.71 0.40
N VAL A 101 7.54 -5.17 -0.78
CA VAL A 101 6.54 -5.75 -1.69
C VAL A 101 7.11 -7.06 -2.24
N ALA A 102 6.51 -8.18 -1.84
CA ALA A 102 6.97 -9.50 -2.28
C ALA A 102 6.53 -9.79 -3.72
N ARG A 103 7.42 -10.44 -4.48
CA ARG A 103 7.15 -10.89 -5.87
C ARG A 103 6.18 -12.06 -5.96
N SER A 104 5.72 -12.62 -4.82
CA SER A 104 4.67 -13.65 -4.76
C SER A 104 3.30 -13.03 -5.00
N VAL A 105 3.22 -12.25 -6.07
CA VAL A 105 2.00 -11.69 -6.55
C VAL A 105 1.26 -12.83 -7.23
N ALA A 106 0.13 -13.26 -6.67
CA ALA A 106 -0.86 -13.97 -7.47
C ALA A 106 -1.36 -12.98 -8.53
N GLU A 107 -0.63 -12.87 -9.64
CA GLU A 107 -1.01 -12.01 -10.74
C GLU A 107 -2.34 -12.53 -11.25
N SER A 108 -3.35 -11.67 -11.25
CA SER A 108 -4.51 -11.92 -12.11
C SER A 108 -4.00 -12.12 -13.54
N SER A 109 -4.70 -12.89 -14.37
CA SER A 109 -4.35 -13.08 -15.78
C SER A 109 -4.17 -11.78 -16.56
N SER A 110 -4.69 -10.65 -16.05
CA SER A 110 -4.50 -9.30 -16.61
C SER A 110 -3.28 -8.53 -16.09
N GLY A 111 -2.57 -9.02 -15.06
CA GLY A 111 -1.42 -8.32 -14.46
C GLY A 111 -1.75 -6.98 -13.77
N GLN A 112 -3.03 -6.70 -13.51
CA GLN A 112 -3.52 -5.44 -12.90
C GLN A 112 -3.76 -5.52 -11.39
N ARG A 113 -3.68 -6.72 -10.81
CA ARG A 113 -3.91 -6.96 -9.39
C ARG A 113 -2.75 -7.76 -8.83
N ALA A 114 -2.23 -7.29 -7.70
CA ALA A 114 -1.25 -8.00 -6.93
C ALA A 114 -1.69 -8.24 -5.49
N VAL A 115 -1.42 -9.44 -4.96
CA VAL A 115 -1.78 -9.83 -3.60
C VAL A 115 -0.55 -10.34 -2.88
N MET A 116 -0.34 -9.89 -1.65
CA MET A 116 0.69 -10.41 -0.75
C MET A 116 0.19 -10.46 0.70
N ASP A 117 0.71 -11.40 1.47
CA ASP A 117 0.54 -11.38 2.92
C ASP A 117 1.59 -10.42 3.52
N VAL A 118 1.14 -9.55 4.42
CA VAL A 118 2.00 -8.60 5.12
C VAL A 118 2.79 -9.39 6.18
N PRO A 119 4.13 -9.22 6.27
CA PRO A 119 4.97 -9.97 7.21
C PRO A 119 4.58 -9.83 8.69
N GLN A 120 3.83 -8.78 9.02
CA GLN A 120 3.33 -8.49 10.36
C GLN A 120 1.86 -8.12 10.30
N ALA A 121 1.10 -8.48 11.33
CA ALA A 121 -0.28 -8.06 11.48
C ALA A 121 -0.34 -6.53 11.67
N LEU A 122 -1.10 -5.84 10.82
CA LEU A 122 -1.33 -4.41 10.92
C LEU A 122 -2.63 -4.19 11.71
N PRO A 123 -2.62 -3.39 12.79
CA PRO A 123 -3.86 -3.03 13.48
C PRO A 123 -4.72 -2.14 12.57
N LEU A 124 -5.80 -2.67 12.03
CA LEU A 124 -6.73 -1.95 11.13
C LEU A 124 -7.69 -1.04 11.92
N THR A 125 -7.14 -0.17 12.76
CA THR A 125 -7.87 0.72 13.69
C THR A 125 -7.35 2.15 13.64
N VAL A 126 -7.98 3.07 14.38
CA VAL A 126 -7.55 4.47 14.55
C VAL A 126 -6.67 4.66 15.80
N GLY A 127 -5.71 5.57 15.72
CA GLY A 127 -4.89 5.98 16.87
C GLY A 127 -3.87 4.95 17.34
N GLY A 128 -2.99 5.32 18.29
CA GLY A 128 -1.98 4.40 18.83
C GLY A 128 -1.11 3.76 17.75
N LEU A 129 -1.19 2.44 17.59
CA LEU A 129 -0.51 1.67 16.53
C LEU A 129 -1.41 1.39 15.30
N GLY A 130 -2.65 1.89 15.29
CA GLY A 130 -3.64 1.69 14.22
C GLY A 130 -3.37 2.45 12.93
N VAL A 131 -3.47 1.79 11.78
CA VAL A 131 -3.02 2.38 10.50
C VAL A 131 -3.98 3.39 9.86
N VAL A 132 -5.21 3.55 10.37
CA VAL A 132 -6.21 4.47 9.79
C VAL A 132 -5.82 5.94 10.00
N GLY A 133 -5.97 6.75 8.94
CA GLY A 133 -5.63 8.18 8.93
C GLY A 133 -4.14 8.48 8.72
N ARG A 134 -3.33 7.43 8.49
CA ARG A 134 -1.89 7.56 8.31
C ARG A 134 -1.48 7.63 6.86
N ARG A 135 -0.38 8.33 6.62
CA ARG A 135 0.31 8.36 5.35
C ARG A 135 0.94 7.00 5.12
N VAL A 136 0.74 6.48 3.93
CA VAL A 136 1.47 5.36 3.39
C VAL A 136 2.23 5.83 2.15
N SER A 137 3.44 5.35 1.97
CA SER A 137 4.24 5.63 0.79
C SER A 137 4.80 4.35 0.20
N LEU A 138 4.98 4.37 -1.10
CA LEU A 138 5.78 3.41 -1.84
C LEU A 138 7.15 4.03 -2.09
N VAL A 139 8.18 3.29 -1.70
CA VAL A 139 9.57 3.73 -1.77
C VAL A 139 10.38 2.73 -2.57
N GLU A 140 11.06 3.19 -3.61
CA GLU A 140 12.01 2.40 -4.37
C GLU A 140 13.44 2.64 -3.84
N GLY A 141 14.21 1.55 -3.71
CA GLY A 141 15.57 1.59 -3.18
C GLY A 141 15.64 1.51 -1.65
N THR A 142 16.86 1.58 -1.11
CA THR A 142 17.14 1.47 0.33
C THR A 142 18.21 2.47 0.75
N GLY A 143 18.06 3.10 1.92
CA GLY A 143 19.08 4.00 2.47
C GLY A 143 19.12 5.39 1.83
N ILE A 144 20.32 5.99 1.79
CA ILE A 144 20.57 7.32 1.22
C ILE A 144 20.39 7.23 -0.29
N GLY A 145 19.23 7.67 -0.78
CA GLY A 145 18.85 7.58 -2.21
C GLY A 145 17.53 6.87 -2.47
N ALA A 146 16.85 6.38 -1.43
CA ALA A 146 15.50 5.84 -1.56
C ALA A 146 14.52 6.91 -2.06
N GLN A 147 13.76 6.60 -3.12
CA GLN A 147 12.87 7.51 -3.82
C GLN A 147 11.42 7.17 -3.56
N ARG A 148 10.59 8.17 -3.25
CA ARG A 148 9.14 7.99 -3.15
C ARG A 148 8.56 7.91 -4.55
N ILE A 149 7.88 6.82 -4.87
CA ILE A 149 7.21 6.64 -6.18
C ILE A 149 5.71 6.90 -6.10
N ALA A 150 5.11 6.73 -4.91
CA ALA A 150 3.71 7.07 -4.66
C ALA A 150 3.43 7.28 -3.16
N GLU A 151 2.35 7.98 -2.84
CA GLU A 151 1.83 8.14 -1.48
C GLU A 151 0.33 8.33 -1.47
N GLY A 152 -0.26 8.04 -0.31
CA GLY A 152 -1.68 8.23 -0.05
C GLY A 152 -1.96 8.16 1.45
N ILE A 153 -3.22 8.35 1.82
CA ILE A 153 -3.70 8.21 3.19
C ILE A 153 -4.55 6.95 3.28
N ILE A 154 -4.32 6.16 4.34
CA ILE A 154 -5.10 4.97 4.65
C ILE A 154 -6.45 5.41 5.24
N GLY A 155 -7.54 5.03 4.58
CA GLY A 155 -8.92 5.26 5.01
C GLY A 155 -9.73 3.97 4.99
N TRP A 156 -11.00 4.05 5.39
CA TRP A 156 -11.95 2.96 5.24
C TRP A 156 -12.36 2.81 3.76
N ASN A 157 -12.43 1.57 3.28
CA ASN A 157 -12.92 1.22 1.94
C ASN A 157 -14.45 1.17 1.89
#